data_AF-A0A2G2GAV2-F1
#
_entry.id   AF-A0A2G2GAV2-F1
#
_cell.length_a   1.000
_cell.length_b   1.000
_cell.length_c   1.000
_cell.angle_alpha   90.00
_cell.angle_beta   90.00
_cell.angle_gamma   90.00
#
_symmetry.space_group_name_H-M   'P 1'
#
loop_
_entity.id
_entity.type
_entity.pdbx_description
1 polymer ?
#
loop_
_entity_poly.entity_id
_entity_poly.type
_entity_poly.pdbx_seq_one_letter_code
_entity_poly.pdbx_strand_id
1 'polypeptide(L)'
;MNYWFVANGRRFIVVADVNGTWATMYAGFMLPYATPSEMPYPMYIAGNAGAEDTDSTEVSDKVGSIFDPVGTLVTPGTNSAYLRDFNGGWISISNYAWATGISRNNQSTGAWVWPYNWMYSEDLAGDIIIQNPDGSTTTLPCVIHASINGGNVFGELDGVVFMSGVSRSPADTLTIGGDTYLVVRSSFRQNTSFDFAAINLA
;
A
#
# COMPACT_ATOMS: atom_id res chain seq x y z
N MET A 1 21.04 8.75 -0.12
CA MET A 1 20.21 7.58 0.22
C MET A 1 19.68 7.81 1.62
N ASN A 2 18.37 7.93 1.75
CA ASN A 2 17.69 8.12 3.02
C ASN A 2 16.88 6.86 3.33
N TYR A 3 16.74 6.51 4.61
CA TYR A 3 15.88 5.42 5.03
C TYR A 3 15.17 5.78 6.33
N TRP A 4 14.01 5.19 6.52
CA TRP A 4 13.17 5.30 7.70
C TRP A 4 12.82 3.91 8.17
N PHE A 5 13.01 3.66 9.46
CA PHE A 5 12.63 2.42 10.11
C PHE A 5 11.66 2.78 11.24
N VAL A 6 10.39 2.49 11.04
CA VAL A 6 9.34 2.76 12.02
C VAL A 6 8.89 1.43 12.61
N ALA A 7 8.95 1.29 13.93
CA ALA A 7 8.52 0.06 14.58
C ALA A 7 7.78 0.37 15.87
N ASN A 8 6.73 -0.41 16.13
CA ASN A 8 6.00 -0.43 17.37
C ASN A 8 5.86 -1.89 17.86
N GLY A 9 5.11 -2.11 18.95
CA GLY A 9 4.91 -3.45 19.51
C GLY A 9 4.12 -4.44 18.63
N ARG A 10 3.61 -4.01 17.47
CA ARG A 10 2.72 -4.77 16.59
C ARG A 10 3.21 -4.90 15.15
N ARG A 11 4.02 -3.95 14.67
CA ARG A 11 4.51 -3.90 13.28
C ARG A 11 5.81 -3.12 13.13
N PHE A 12 6.52 -3.39 12.04
CA PHE A 12 7.57 -2.52 11.54
C PHE A 12 7.34 -2.19 10.06
N ILE A 13 7.74 -0.97 9.69
CA ILE A 13 7.69 -0.44 8.34
C ILE A 13 9.09 0.08 8.01
N VAL A 14 9.59 -0.29 6.83
CA VAL A 14 10.84 0.22 6.29
C VAL A 14 10.54 1.00 5.03
N VAL A 15 11.10 2.19 4.93
CA VAL A 15 11.07 3.02 3.71
C VAL A 15 12.51 3.36 3.36
N ALA A 16 12.89 3.23 2.09
CA ALA A 16 14.20 3.62 1.60
C ALA A 16 14.09 4.37 0.28
N ASP A 17 14.78 5.50 0.17
CA ASP A 17 14.95 6.22 -1.10
C ASP A 17 16.30 5.84 -1.72
N VAL A 18 16.23 5.09 -2.82
CA VAL A 18 17.35 4.65 -3.64
C VAL A 18 17.37 5.47 -4.92
N ASN A 19 17.99 6.65 -4.86
CA ASN A 19 18.19 7.54 -6.01
C ASN A 19 16.88 7.93 -6.73
N GLY A 20 15.83 8.23 -5.97
CA GLY A 20 14.50 8.59 -6.47
C GLY A 20 13.52 7.41 -6.58
N THR A 21 14.00 6.18 -6.40
CA THR A 21 13.18 4.97 -6.34
C THR A 21 12.87 4.64 -4.87
N TRP A 22 11.58 4.66 -4.53
CA TRP A 22 11.11 4.50 -3.15
C TRP A 22 10.78 3.05 -2.85
N ALA A 23 11.57 2.39 -2.02
CA ALA A 23 11.32 1.05 -1.53
C ALA A 23 10.55 1.05 -0.21
N THR A 24 9.54 0.20 -0.09
CA THR A 24 8.69 0.07 1.10
C THR A 24 8.54 -1.39 1.53
N MET A 25 8.47 -1.63 2.83
CA MET A 25 8.16 -2.93 3.40
C MET A 25 7.32 -2.75 4.66
N TYR A 26 6.35 -3.63 4.85
CA TYR A 26 5.51 -3.72 6.04
C TYR A 26 5.54 -5.17 6.53
N ALA A 27 5.76 -5.37 7.82
CA ALA A 27 5.53 -6.66 8.44
C ALA A 27 5.00 -6.48 9.85
N GLY A 28 3.84 -7.09 10.11
CA GLY A 28 3.21 -7.06 11.42
C GLY A 28 1.71 -7.16 11.36
N PHE A 29 1.05 -6.73 12.43
CA PHE A 29 -0.41 -6.77 12.54
C PHE A 29 -1.05 -5.51 11.93
N MET A 30 -2.04 -5.71 11.08
CA MET A 30 -2.99 -4.66 10.71
C MET A 30 -3.99 -4.40 11.85
N LEU A 31 -4.86 -3.41 11.68
CA LEU A 31 -5.98 -3.11 12.59
C LEU A 31 -7.24 -3.83 12.08
N PRO A 32 -7.58 -5.02 12.61
CA PRO A 32 -8.69 -5.81 12.07
C PRO A 32 -10.05 -5.22 12.45
N TYR A 33 -11.04 -5.34 11.55
CA TYR A 33 -12.46 -5.13 11.85
C TYR A 33 -13.12 -6.40 12.40
N ALA A 34 -12.44 -7.04 13.35
CA ALA A 34 -12.89 -8.26 13.99
C ALA A 34 -12.33 -8.35 15.41
N THR A 35 -12.97 -9.16 16.23
CA THR A 35 -12.50 -9.41 17.59
C THR A 35 -11.22 -10.25 17.58
N PRO A 36 -10.39 -10.19 18.64
CA PRO A 36 -9.21 -11.05 18.77
C PRO A 36 -9.52 -12.55 18.71
N SER A 37 -10.75 -12.98 19.00
CA SER A 37 -11.19 -14.36 18.84
C SER A 37 -11.51 -14.75 17.40
N GLU A 38 -11.99 -13.81 16.59
CA GLU A 38 -12.35 -14.05 15.18
C GLU A 38 -11.12 -13.99 14.26
N MET A 39 -10.20 -13.05 14.52
CA MET A 39 -8.93 -12.94 13.80
C MET A 39 -7.76 -12.89 14.77
N PRO A 40 -7.32 -14.04 15.32
CA PRO A 40 -6.26 -14.08 16.33
C PRO A 40 -4.91 -13.56 15.84
N TYR A 41 -4.68 -13.57 14.51
CA TYR A 41 -3.40 -13.23 13.92
C TYR A 41 -3.56 -12.41 12.64
N PRO A 42 -3.95 -11.12 12.75
CA PRO A 42 -4.24 -10.25 11.62
C PRO A 42 -2.96 -9.73 10.95
N MET A 43 -2.10 -10.66 10.52
CA MET A 43 -0.77 -10.37 10.02
C MET A 43 -0.80 -10.00 8.54
N TYR A 44 -0.27 -8.83 8.22
CA TYR A 44 -0.01 -8.37 6.86
C TYR A 44 1.50 -8.29 6.65
N ILE A 45 1.96 -8.83 5.53
CA ILE A 45 3.34 -8.75 5.09
C ILE A 45 3.34 -8.25 3.66
N ALA A 46 4.06 -7.16 3.39
CA ALA A 46 4.18 -6.60 2.06
C ALA A 46 5.57 -6.02 1.80
N GLY A 47 5.96 -6.08 0.54
CA GLY A 47 7.14 -5.42 -0.01
C GLY A 47 6.81 -4.76 -1.34
N ASN A 48 7.84 -4.53 -2.14
CA ASN A 48 7.72 -3.81 -3.40
C ASN A 48 7.46 -4.69 -4.62
N ALA A 49 7.96 -5.92 -4.62
CA ALA A 49 7.90 -6.81 -5.77
C ALA A 49 7.71 -8.24 -5.30
N GLY A 50 7.01 -9.04 -6.11
CA GLY A 50 6.97 -10.49 -5.98
C GLY A 50 7.53 -11.22 -7.21
N ALA A 51 7.91 -10.50 -8.27
CA ALA A 51 8.50 -11.10 -9.47
C ALA A 51 9.99 -11.45 -9.25
N GLU A 52 10.44 -12.55 -9.86
CA GLU A 52 11.79 -13.10 -9.67
C GLU A 52 12.90 -12.26 -10.33
N ASP A 53 12.54 -11.40 -11.31
CA ASP A 53 13.45 -10.54 -12.06
C ASP A 53 13.13 -9.06 -11.82
N THR A 54 13.33 -8.59 -10.60
CA THR A 54 13.10 -7.19 -10.22
C THR A 54 14.22 -6.70 -9.32
N ASP A 55 14.86 -5.59 -9.72
CA ASP A 55 15.97 -4.99 -8.98
C ASP A 55 15.54 -3.69 -8.27
N SER A 56 16.48 -3.09 -7.53
CA SER A 56 16.25 -1.87 -6.75
C SER A 56 16.07 -0.60 -7.61
N THR A 57 16.29 -0.68 -8.91
CA THR A 57 16.16 0.41 -9.88
C THR A 57 14.99 0.23 -10.84
N GLU A 58 14.25 -0.87 -10.72
CA GLU A 58 13.08 -1.15 -11.53
C GLU A 58 12.03 -0.05 -11.37
N VAL A 59 11.54 0.44 -12.51
CA VAL A 59 10.50 1.48 -12.62
C VAL A 59 9.41 1.06 -13.58
N SER A 60 9.02 -0.22 -13.54
CA SER A 60 7.91 -0.79 -14.29
C SER A 60 6.73 -1.17 -13.38
N ASP A 61 5.67 -1.70 -13.99
CA ASP A 61 4.52 -2.25 -13.29
C ASP A 61 4.84 -3.52 -12.48
N LYS A 62 6.10 -4.00 -12.47
CA LYS A 62 6.58 -5.09 -11.60
C LYS A 62 6.88 -4.65 -10.17
N VAL A 63 7.02 -3.34 -9.94
CA VAL A 63 7.21 -2.77 -8.60
C VAL A 63 5.97 -2.00 -8.18
N GLY A 64 5.62 -2.14 -6.90
CA GLY A 64 4.57 -1.41 -6.21
C GLY A 64 5.04 -0.96 -4.83
N SER A 65 4.12 -0.92 -3.88
CA SER A 65 4.41 -0.52 -2.50
C SER A 65 3.52 -1.25 -1.51
N ILE A 66 3.76 -1.08 -0.21
CA ILE A 66 2.97 -1.71 0.85
C ILE A 66 1.48 -1.37 0.81
N PHE A 67 1.12 -0.20 0.29
CA PHE A 67 -0.25 0.32 0.18
C PHE A 67 -0.83 0.14 -1.23
N ASP A 68 0.05 -0.11 -2.21
CA ASP A 68 -0.31 -0.37 -3.58
C ASP A 68 0.39 -1.63 -4.11
N PRO A 69 0.00 -2.82 -3.60
CA PRO A 69 0.73 -4.05 -3.89
C PRO A 69 0.51 -4.53 -5.32
N VAL A 70 1.57 -5.07 -5.90
CA VAL A 70 1.60 -5.73 -7.22
C VAL A 70 1.57 -7.25 -7.08
N GLY A 71 0.99 -7.95 -8.06
CA GLY A 71 1.11 -9.42 -8.14
C GLY A 71 0.45 -10.04 -9.37
N THR A 72 0.39 -11.37 -9.41
CA THR A 72 -0.33 -12.12 -10.44
C THR A 72 -0.91 -13.42 -9.90
N LEU A 73 -2.08 -13.81 -10.38
CA LEU A 73 -2.66 -15.13 -10.12
C LEU A 73 -2.06 -16.25 -10.99
N VAL A 74 -1.34 -15.89 -12.05
CA VAL A 74 -0.85 -16.86 -13.04
C VAL A 74 0.36 -17.63 -12.51
N THR A 75 1.16 -17.01 -11.64
CA THR A 75 2.36 -17.60 -11.03
C THR A 75 2.25 -17.51 -9.50
N PRO A 76 1.90 -18.61 -8.81
CA PRO A 76 1.86 -18.64 -7.36
C PRO A 76 3.17 -18.14 -6.74
N GLY A 77 3.08 -17.40 -5.64
CA GLY A 77 4.25 -16.89 -4.91
C GLY A 77 4.79 -15.54 -5.42
N THR A 78 4.23 -15.00 -6.51
CA THR A 78 4.74 -13.76 -7.12
C THR A 78 3.98 -12.48 -6.74
N ASN A 79 3.19 -12.53 -5.66
CA ASN A 79 2.56 -11.36 -5.08
C ASN A 79 3.51 -10.65 -4.11
N SER A 80 3.47 -9.32 -4.12
CA SER A 80 4.25 -8.48 -3.22
C SER A 80 3.64 -8.36 -1.82
N ALA A 81 2.39 -8.81 -1.61
CA ALA A 81 1.71 -8.70 -0.33
C ALA A 81 0.82 -9.91 -0.01
N TYR A 82 0.74 -10.24 1.28
CA TYR A 82 -0.05 -11.32 1.82
C TYR A 82 -0.70 -10.92 3.15
N LEU A 83 -1.92 -11.41 3.37
CA LEU A 83 -2.64 -11.30 4.64
C LEU A 83 -2.92 -12.71 5.18
N ARG A 84 -2.78 -12.89 6.49
CA ARG A 84 -3.27 -14.08 7.18
C ARG A 84 -4.75 -13.89 7.54
N ASP A 85 -5.63 -14.70 6.94
CA ASP A 85 -7.08 -14.57 7.03
C ASP A 85 -7.68 -15.13 8.35
N PHE A 86 -9.00 -15.03 8.51
CA PHE A 86 -9.75 -15.53 9.67
C PHE A 86 -9.60 -17.04 9.90
N ASN A 87 -9.36 -17.80 8.83
CA ASN A 87 -9.15 -19.25 8.90
C ASN A 87 -7.69 -19.61 9.19
N GLY A 88 -6.81 -18.59 9.35
CA GLY A 88 -5.39 -18.76 9.58
C GLY A 88 -4.58 -19.08 8.33
N GLY A 89 -5.20 -19.09 7.15
CA GLY A 89 -4.58 -19.26 5.84
C GLY A 89 -3.98 -17.95 5.33
N TRP A 90 -3.13 -18.03 4.30
CA TRP A 90 -2.57 -16.85 3.65
C TRP A 90 -3.35 -16.55 2.37
N ILE A 91 -3.75 -15.30 2.20
CA ILE A 91 -4.33 -14.79 0.96
C ILE A 91 -3.37 -13.78 0.33
N SER A 92 -3.21 -13.86 -0.99
CA SER A 92 -2.45 -12.90 -1.77
C SER A 92 -3.24 -11.60 -1.93
N ILE A 93 -2.57 -10.46 -1.71
CA ILE A 93 -3.14 -9.12 -1.93
C ILE A 93 -2.42 -8.48 -3.11
N SER A 94 -3.16 -7.92 -4.06
CA SER A 94 -2.58 -7.09 -5.13
C SER A 94 -3.63 -6.19 -5.77
N ASN A 95 -3.31 -4.91 -5.91
CA ASN A 95 -4.14 -3.93 -6.59
C ASN A 95 -4.10 -4.07 -8.10
N TYR A 96 -2.94 -4.42 -8.64
CA TYR A 96 -2.73 -4.50 -10.08
C TYR A 96 -1.74 -5.58 -10.47
N ALA A 97 -1.81 -5.90 -11.76
CA ALA A 97 -0.99 -6.89 -12.43
C ALA A 97 0.25 -6.21 -12.92
N TRP A 98 1.38 -6.86 -12.77
CA TRP A 98 2.45 -6.61 -13.72
C TRP A 98 2.07 -7.25 -15.06
N ALA A 99 2.25 -6.50 -16.13
CA ALA A 99 2.08 -6.91 -17.51
C ALA A 99 3.38 -6.63 -18.28
N THR A 100 3.46 -7.04 -19.54
CA THR A 100 4.59 -6.66 -20.39
C THR A 100 4.42 -5.18 -20.82
N GLY A 101 4.65 -4.21 -19.93
CA GLY A 101 4.52 -2.79 -20.27
C GLY A 101 4.50 -1.79 -19.10
N ILE A 102 3.91 -0.61 -19.35
CA ILE A 102 3.80 0.53 -18.40
C ILE A 102 2.37 0.59 -17.78
N SER A 103 1.48 -0.31 -18.18
CA SER A 103 0.07 -0.27 -17.84
C SER A 103 -0.26 -1.16 -16.66
N ARG A 104 -0.70 -0.56 -15.54
CA ARG A 104 -1.33 -1.28 -14.44
C ARG A 104 -2.65 -1.87 -14.92
N ASN A 105 -2.74 -3.19 -15.01
CA ASN A 105 -4.01 -3.86 -15.29
C ASN A 105 -4.67 -4.26 -13.97
N ASN A 106 -5.98 -4.06 -13.82
CA ASN A 106 -6.70 -4.52 -12.63
C ASN A 106 -6.47 -6.02 -12.42
N GLN A 107 -5.99 -6.39 -11.23
CA GLN A 107 -5.79 -7.80 -10.88
C GLN A 107 -7.06 -8.44 -10.37
N SER A 108 -7.21 -9.72 -10.72
CA SER A 108 -8.28 -10.59 -10.27
C SER A 108 -7.89 -11.46 -9.09
N THR A 109 -6.84 -11.12 -8.31
CA THR A 109 -6.53 -11.82 -7.04
C THR A 109 -7.72 -11.90 -6.11
N GLY A 110 -8.67 -10.98 -6.28
CA GLY A 110 -9.88 -10.98 -5.48
C GLY A 110 -9.66 -10.36 -4.11
N ALA A 111 -8.48 -9.79 -3.85
CA ALA A 111 -8.13 -9.13 -2.61
C ALA A 111 -7.16 -7.96 -2.84
N TRP A 112 -7.47 -6.83 -2.23
CA TRP A 112 -6.96 -5.52 -2.60
C TRP A 112 -6.81 -4.58 -1.40
N VAL A 113 -6.10 -3.48 -1.61
CA VAL A 113 -5.98 -2.34 -0.70
C VAL A 113 -6.74 -1.14 -1.29
N TRP A 114 -7.80 -0.73 -0.61
CA TRP A 114 -8.53 0.51 -0.88
C TRP A 114 -7.80 1.69 -0.22
N PRO A 115 -7.79 2.90 -0.82
CA PRO A 115 -8.46 3.28 -2.07
C PRO A 115 -7.71 2.93 -3.34
N TYR A 116 -6.43 2.55 -3.24
CA TYR A 116 -5.52 2.40 -4.39
C TYR A 116 -6.05 1.49 -5.51
N ASN A 117 -6.67 0.35 -5.20
CA ASN A 117 -7.23 -0.52 -6.24
C ASN A 117 -8.37 0.12 -7.05
N TRP A 118 -9.14 1.01 -6.43
CA TRP A 118 -10.26 1.70 -7.07
C TRP A 118 -9.76 2.91 -7.88
N MET A 119 -8.66 3.53 -7.44
CA MET A 119 -8.07 4.70 -8.10
C MET A 119 -7.44 4.40 -9.47
N TYR A 120 -7.55 3.17 -9.98
CA TYR A 120 -7.22 2.83 -11.37
C TYR A 120 -8.44 2.77 -12.29
N SER A 121 -9.65 2.83 -11.75
CA SER A 121 -10.87 2.95 -12.55
C SER A 121 -11.07 4.41 -12.96
N GLU A 122 -11.25 4.62 -14.25
CA GLU A 122 -11.19 5.90 -14.97
C GLU A 122 -12.25 6.94 -14.49
N ASP A 123 -13.18 6.52 -13.63
CA ASP A 123 -14.36 7.32 -13.22
C ASP A 123 -14.20 8.05 -11.86
N LEU A 124 -13.19 7.73 -11.04
CA LEU A 124 -12.99 8.34 -9.71
C LEU A 124 -11.53 8.72 -9.38
N ALA A 125 -10.61 8.44 -10.29
CA ALA A 125 -9.17 8.49 -10.05
C ALA A 125 -8.56 9.91 -10.18
N GLY A 126 -8.04 10.42 -9.07
CA GLY A 126 -6.84 11.29 -9.07
C GLY A 126 -7.03 12.80 -8.91
N ASP A 127 -8.09 13.39 -9.46
CA ASP A 127 -8.27 14.86 -9.45
C ASP A 127 -9.27 15.38 -8.40
N ILE A 128 -10.04 14.48 -7.75
CA ILE A 128 -11.13 14.91 -6.85
C ILE A 128 -10.63 15.15 -5.41
N ILE A 129 -9.61 14.41 -4.96
CA ILE A 129 -9.03 14.60 -3.62
C ILE A 129 -7.80 15.49 -3.74
N ILE A 130 -8.02 16.79 -3.56
CA ILE A 130 -6.97 17.81 -3.52
C ILE A 130 -6.72 18.27 -2.07
N GLN A 131 -5.73 19.14 -1.90
CA GLN A 131 -5.49 19.83 -0.64
C GLN A 131 -6.75 20.62 -0.24
N ASN A 132 -7.10 20.57 1.05
CA ASN A 132 -8.22 21.34 1.57
C ASN A 132 -7.92 22.85 1.43
N PRO A 133 -8.95 23.72 1.33
CA PRO A 133 -8.74 25.16 1.18
C PRO A 133 -7.92 25.81 2.31
N ASP A 134 -7.87 25.18 3.48
CA ASP A 134 -7.07 25.60 4.64
C ASP A 134 -5.62 25.10 4.60
N GLY A 135 -5.23 24.38 3.55
CA GLY A 135 -3.89 23.80 3.40
C GLY A 135 -3.70 22.43 4.06
N SER A 136 -4.70 21.90 4.76
CA SER A 136 -4.66 20.54 5.31
C SER A 136 -4.80 19.49 4.20
N THR A 137 -4.37 18.26 4.50
CA THR A 137 -4.45 17.14 3.56
C THR A 137 -5.58 16.21 3.99
N THR A 138 -6.48 15.90 3.06
CA THR A 138 -7.46 14.84 3.26
C THR A 138 -6.78 13.48 3.21
N THR A 139 -7.05 12.65 4.22
CA THR A 139 -6.50 11.31 4.35
C THR A 139 -7.61 10.28 4.36
N LEU A 140 -7.35 9.12 3.75
CA LEU A 140 -8.25 7.96 3.79
C LEU A 140 -7.51 6.76 4.39
N PRO A 141 -8.18 5.85 5.11
CA PRO A 141 -7.55 4.64 5.60
C PRO A 141 -7.13 3.72 4.44
N CYS A 142 -6.02 2.99 4.62
CA CYS A 142 -5.63 1.94 3.69
C CYS A 142 -6.32 0.63 4.11
N VAL A 143 -7.43 0.28 3.47
CA VAL A 143 -8.30 -0.83 3.89
C VAL A 143 -8.05 -2.08 3.07
N ILE A 144 -7.72 -3.18 3.73
CA ILE A 144 -7.58 -4.50 3.10
C ILE A 144 -8.96 -5.15 2.99
N HIS A 145 -9.34 -5.58 1.79
CA HIS A 145 -10.61 -6.24 1.53
C HIS A 145 -10.47 -7.32 0.44
N ALA A 146 -11.42 -8.25 0.39
CA ALA A 146 -11.49 -9.29 -0.62
C ALA A 146 -12.92 -9.59 -1.06
N SER A 147 -13.08 -10.08 -2.28
CA SER A 147 -14.28 -10.72 -2.80
C SER A 147 -14.15 -12.25 -2.93
N ILE A 148 -12.95 -12.81 -2.72
CA ILE A 148 -12.69 -14.26 -2.67
C ILE A 148 -12.94 -14.85 -1.28
N ASN A 149 -13.04 -16.18 -1.21
CA ASN A 149 -13.17 -16.94 0.04
C ASN A 149 -14.34 -16.47 0.93
N GLY A 150 -15.46 -16.11 0.31
CA GLY A 150 -16.66 -15.61 0.99
C GLY A 150 -16.73 -14.08 1.09
N GLY A 151 -15.66 -13.38 0.71
CA GLY A 151 -15.58 -11.92 0.70
C GLY A 151 -15.54 -11.32 2.11
N ASN A 152 -14.66 -10.35 2.33
CA ASN A 152 -14.61 -9.64 3.61
C ASN A 152 -13.90 -8.29 3.52
N VAL A 153 -14.16 -7.42 4.49
CA VAL A 153 -13.36 -6.23 4.77
C VAL A 153 -12.56 -6.53 6.04
N PHE A 154 -11.25 -6.71 5.89
CA PHE A 154 -10.43 -7.25 6.96
C PHE A 154 -10.03 -6.20 7.98
N GLY A 155 -9.74 -4.97 7.54
CA GLY A 155 -9.26 -3.91 8.41
C GLY A 155 -8.31 -2.94 7.72
N GLU A 156 -7.59 -2.16 8.52
CA GLU A 156 -6.74 -1.06 8.05
C GLU A 156 -5.25 -1.35 8.30
N LEU A 157 -4.37 -0.89 7.41
CA LEU A 157 -2.93 -0.88 7.68
C LEU A 157 -2.61 0.05 8.85
N ASP A 158 -1.94 -0.47 9.87
CA ASP A 158 -1.57 0.31 11.06
C ASP A 158 -0.52 1.37 10.69
N GLY A 159 -0.90 2.65 10.83
CA GLY A 159 -0.02 3.78 10.57
C GLY A 159 0.22 4.07 9.09
N VAL A 160 -0.63 3.58 8.19
CA VAL A 160 -0.54 3.90 6.75
C VAL A 160 -1.87 4.47 6.26
N VAL A 161 -1.84 5.70 5.77
CA VAL A 161 -3.02 6.37 5.22
C VAL A 161 -2.76 6.81 3.79
N PHE A 162 -3.79 6.73 2.96
CA PHE A 162 -3.80 7.36 1.66
C PHE A 162 -3.81 8.87 1.82
N MET A 163 -3.09 9.55 0.92
CA MET A 163 -3.19 10.98 0.72
C MET A 163 -2.90 11.34 -0.73
N SER A 164 -3.40 12.50 -1.16
CA SER A 164 -3.02 13.08 -2.45
C SER A 164 -1.63 13.70 -2.39
N GLY A 165 -0.79 13.42 -3.39
CA GLY A 165 0.52 14.01 -3.60
C GLY A 165 0.50 15.46 -4.14
N VAL A 166 -0.69 16.05 -4.34
CA VAL A 166 -0.80 17.45 -4.78
C VAL A 166 -0.09 18.38 -3.79
N SER A 167 0.85 19.18 -4.31
CA SER A 167 1.66 20.11 -3.52
C SER A 167 2.52 19.44 -2.44
N ARG A 168 2.92 18.18 -2.65
CA ARG A 168 3.72 17.39 -1.70
C ARG A 168 4.91 16.77 -2.41
N SER A 169 6.01 16.68 -1.70
CA SER A 169 7.21 15.98 -2.14
C SER A 169 7.42 14.72 -1.28
N PRO A 170 7.87 13.61 -1.88
CA PRO A 170 8.32 12.46 -1.10
C PRO A 170 9.39 12.90 -0.09
N ALA A 171 9.41 12.30 1.10
CA ALA A 171 10.21 12.70 2.26
C ALA A 171 9.70 13.91 3.07
N ASP A 172 8.66 14.62 2.62
CA ASP A 172 8.02 15.64 3.44
C ASP A 172 7.42 15.01 4.71
N THR A 173 7.34 15.81 5.78
CA THR A 173 6.61 15.43 6.99
C THR A 173 5.35 16.27 7.15
N LEU A 174 4.29 15.65 7.65
CA LEU A 174 3.01 16.32 7.94
C LEU A 174 2.44 15.85 9.27
N THR A 175 1.59 16.69 9.87
CA THR A 175 0.93 16.38 11.14
C THR A 175 -0.53 16.03 10.89
N ILE A 176 -0.94 14.83 11.28
CA ILE A 176 -2.34 14.36 11.21
C ILE A 176 -2.75 13.95 12.62
N GLY A 177 -3.80 14.57 13.17
CA GLY A 177 -4.33 14.18 14.49
C GLY A 177 -3.33 14.33 15.66
N GLY A 178 -2.24 15.09 15.48
CA GLY A 178 -1.17 15.25 16.48
C GLY A 178 0.07 14.38 16.24
N ASP A 179 -0.03 13.38 15.37
CA ASP A 179 1.07 12.49 15.03
C ASP A 179 1.83 12.98 13.79
N THR A 180 3.12 12.65 13.71
CA THR A 180 3.97 13.00 12.55
C THR A 180 3.97 11.86 11.54
N TYR A 181 3.65 12.16 10.30
CA TYR A 181 3.66 11.22 9.19
C TYR A 181 4.70 11.61 8.14
N LEU A 182 5.37 10.61 7.58
CA LEU A 182 6.25 10.70 6.42
C LEU A 182 5.44 10.55 5.13
N VAL A 183 5.60 11.48 4.19
CA VAL A 183 5.07 11.37 2.83
C VAL A 183 5.93 10.40 2.03
N VAL A 184 5.28 9.35 1.52
CA VAL A 184 5.91 8.28 0.75
C VAL A 184 5.23 8.16 -0.60
N ARG A 185 6.02 7.92 -1.65
CA ARG A 185 5.54 7.67 -3.00
C ARG A 185 5.72 6.21 -3.37
N SER A 186 4.81 5.67 -4.18
CA SER A 186 4.95 4.35 -4.81
C SER A 186 6.13 4.35 -5.80
N SER A 187 6.76 3.20 -6.01
CA SER A 187 8.03 3.10 -6.75
C SER A 187 7.89 3.29 -8.25
N PHE A 188 6.77 2.87 -8.83
CA PHE A 188 6.60 2.83 -10.28
C PHE A 188 6.23 4.19 -10.88
N ARG A 189 5.07 4.73 -10.52
CA ARG A 189 4.49 5.92 -11.18
C ARG A 189 4.82 7.18 -10.41
N GLN A 190 5.68 7.99 -11.02
CA GLN A 190 6.31 9.15 -10.38
C GLN A 190 5.56 10.47 -10.57
N ASN A 191 4.60 10.52 -11.51
CA ASN A 191 3.99 11.76 -12.02
C ASN A 191 2.47 11.83 -11.76
N THR A 192 1.98 11.12 -10.76
CA THR A 192 0.54 11.13 -10.42
C THR A 192 0.35 11.61 -8.99
N SER A 193 -0.79 12.22 -8.72
CA SER A 193 -1.20 12.65 -7.37
C SER A 193 -1.66 11.49 -6.49
N PHE A 194 -1.93 10.31 -7.03
CA PHE A 194 -2.55 9.20 -6.29
C PHE A 194 -1.58 8.10 -5.86
N ASP A 195 -0.34 8.13 -6.34
CA ASP A 195 0.71 7.18 -5.97
C ASP A 195 1.40 7.55 -4.64
N PHE A 196 0.66 8.15 -3.70
CA PHE A 196 1.18 8.68 -2.44
C PHE A 196 0.47 8.08 -1.22
N ALA A 197 1.22 7.93 -0.14
CA ALA A 197 0.73 7.58 1.19
C ALA A 197 1.44 8.43 2.25
N ALA A 198 0.87 8.47 3.44
CA ALA A 198 1.53 8.99 4.62
C ALA A 198 1.73 7.85 5.63
N ILE A 199 2.93 7.74 6.19
CA ILE A 199 3.31 6.69 7.16
C ILE A 199 3.58 7.33 8.51
N ASN A 200 2.83 6.93 9.55
CA ASN A 200 3.02 7.40 10.91
C ASN A 200 4.43 7.03 11.39
N LEU A 201 5.16 7.98 11.97
CA LEU A 201 6.51 7.80 12.49
C LEU A 201 6.55 7.38 13.97
N ALA A 202 5.38 7.29 14.63
CA ALA A 202 5.22 6.76 15.98
C ALA A 202 5.07 5.23 16.02
#